data_AF-A0A0C9XWA2-F1
#
_entry.id   AF-A0A0C9XWA2-F1
#
_cell.length_a   1.000
_cell.length_b   1.000
_cell.length_c   1.000
_cell.angle_alpha   90.00
_cell.angle_beta   90.00
_cell.angle_gamma   90.00
#
_symmetry.space_group_name_H-M   'P 1'
#
loop_
_entity.id
_entity.type
_entity.pdbx_description
1 polymer ?
#
loop_
_entity_poly.entity_id
_entity_poly.type
_entity_poly.pdbx_seq_one_letter_code
_entity_poly.pdbx_strand_id
1 'polypeptide(L)'
;PGMLELHVRTLSTNEVHPEARSPMLRMSVLLPVTSAFMQIVDDIVGIWYFVEPELPHITMWNWKTGKVIVDRSTFCVPLKTRDVSFISSRAFFVTTGQKGGTIEIFTFDVYRPKSNVTHVASLQLPATHPHIRITGFSTHTGPFLARPPSGRPFVAANEERIHVFSVQHVDRNPDTVRRQMRFCAFLKNSTLERYIRKYESRSGAGGEGSAVPLAVPWEEWGRENTRFMARHWNQSEWLRYVHGHRVVLPAPATRNGRAMIHVLDFNVRHAVSQPNPPDDDGATDSPKATVISLDTPTTRTPQPTILQPPRERYAISKHPRLITEPSVEDHPSFFPEPFETALPYRDMWYEPEVEYSGIMVDEERIVCLQVGQSFSNGDMNDIHVFTM
;
A
#
# COMPACT_ATOMS: atom_id res chain seq x y z
N PRO A 1 -24.10 -0.57 -25.34
CA PRO A 1 -23.54 -1.49 -24.33
C PRO A 1 -22.24 -2.13 -24.84
N GLY A 2 -21.15 -1.92 -24.11
CA GLY A 2 -19.86 -2.54 -24.36
C GLY A 2 -19.66 -3.78 -23.49
N MET A 3 -18.49 -4.41 -23.63
CA MET A 3 -18.08 -5.55 -22.80
C MET A 3 -16.69 -5.27 -22.23
N LEU A 4 -16.54 -5.45 -20.93
CA LEU A 4 -15.24 -5.52 -20.28
C LEU A 4 -14.78 -6.98 -20.30
N GLU A 5 -13.59 -7.21 -20.83
CA GLU A 5 -12.97 -8.54 -20.90
C GLU A 5 -11.65 -8.55 -20.13
N LEU A 6 -11.49 -9.51 -19.23
CA LEU A 6 -10.25 -9.78 -18.53
C LEU A 6 -9.72 -11.14 -19.00
N HIS A 7 -8.51 -11.17 -19.56
CA HIS A 7 -7.85 -12.39 -20.01
C HIS A 7 -6.94 -12.94 -18.90
N VAL A 8 -7.11 -14.21 -18.54
CA VAL A 8 -6.32 -14.86 -17.50
C VAL A 8 -5.19 -15.67 -18.13
N ARG A 9 -3.95 -15.16 -18.02
CA ARG A 9 -2.77 -15.71 -18.69
C ARG A 9 -1.59 -15.88 -17.75
N THR A 10 -0.65 -16.76 -18.11
CA THR A 10 0.63 -16.91 -17.43
C THR A 10 1.54 -15.73 -17.76
N LEU A 11 2.35 -15.27 -16.80
CA LEU A 11 3.35 -14.22 -17.06
C LEU A 11 4.53 -14.74 -17.89
N SER A 12 4.92 -16.01 -17.71
CA SER A 12 6.11 -16.60 -18.34
C SER A 12 5.91 -16.98 -19.81
N THR A 13 4.73 -17.53 -20.16
CA THR A 13 4.45 -18.02 -21.52
C THR A 13 3.39 -17.21 -22.25
N ASN A 14 2.68 -16.31 -21.56
CA ASN A 14 1.54 -15.57 -22.10
C ASN A 14 0.43 -16.49 -22.67
N GLU A 15 0.36 -17.74 -22.18
CA GLU A 15 -0.67 -18.71 -22.53
C GLU A 15 -1.82 -18.62 -21.53
N VAL A 16 -2.95 -19.28 -21.83
CA VAL A 16 -4.07 -19.39 -20.88
C VAL A 16 -3.57 -19.99 -19.56
N HIS A 17 -3.91 -19.36 -18.44
CA HIS A 17 -3.46 -19.84 -17.14
C HIS A 17 -4.05 -21.24 -16.85
N PRO A 18 -3.24 -22.25 -16.50
CA PRO A 18 -3.72 -23.64 -16.37
C PRO A 18 -4.74 -23.84 -15.24
N GLU A 19 -4.67 -23.03 -14.19
CA GLU A 19 -5.66 -23.06 -13.09
C GLU A 19 -6.99 -22.32 -13.42
N ALA A 20 -7.07 -21.60 -14.55
CA ALA A 20 -8.27 -20.84 -14.91
C ALA A 20 -9.26 -21.73 -15.68
N ARG A 21 -10.44 -21.97 -15.10
CA ARG A 21 -11.53 -22.69 -15.77
C ARG A 21 -12.03 -21.94 -17.01
N SER A 22 -12.02 -20.61 -16.95
CA SER A 22 -12.35 -19.76 -18.09
C SER A 22 -11.13 -18.92 -18.46
N PRO A 23 -10.69 -18.92 -19.74
CA PRO A 23 -9.57 -18.09 -20.19
C PRO A 23 -9.89 -16.59 -20.14
N MET A 24 -11.17 -16.25 -20.04
CA MET A 24 -11.67 -14.89 -20.11
C MET A 24 -12.84 -14.69 -19.16
N LEU A 25 -12.78 -13.61 -18.39
CA LEU A 25 -13.84 -13.15 -17.50
C LEU A 25 -14.52 -11.96 -18.17
N ARG A 26 -15.85 -11.96 -18.18
CA ARG A 26 -16.64 -10.97 -18.93
C ARG A 26 -17.66 -10.30 -18.05
N MET A 27 -17.91 -9.03 -18.33
CA MET A 27 -19.03 -8.29 -17.77
C MET A 27 -19.53 -7.25 -18.77
N SER A 28 -20.85 -7.12 -18.85
CA SER A 28 -21.50 -6.07 -19.64
C SER A 28 -21.31 -4.71 -18.98
N VAL A 29 -20.90 -3.72 -19.77
CA VAL A 29 -20.84 -2.31 -19.35
C VAL A 29 -21.82 -1.49 -20.18
N LEU A 30 -22.62 -0.66 -19.50
CA LEU A 30 -23.65 0.14 -20.19
C LEU A 30 -23.03 1.29 -20.98
N LEU A 31 -21.95 1.86 -20.45
CA LEU A 31 -21.23 3.01 -20.98
C LEU A 31 -19.72 2.71 -21.08
N PRO A 32 -18.95 3.51 -21.83
CA PRO A 32 -17.51 3.33 -21.98
C PRO A 32 -16.77 3.43 -20.64
N VAL A 33 -15.82 2.52 -20.44
CA VAL A 33 -14.89 2.57 -19.30
C VAL A 33 -13.79 3.56 -19.61
N THR A 34 -13.62 4.59 -18.78
CA THR A 34 -12.60 5.64 -18.97
C THR A 34 -11.27 5.29 -18.31
N SER A 35 -11.32 4.54 -17.21
CA SER A 35 -10.13 4.04 -16.52
C SER A 35 -10.48 2.79 -15.69
N ALA A 36 -9.49 1.94 -15.45
CA ALA A 36 -9.63 0.75 -14.62
C ALA A 36 -8.34 0.44 -13.86
N PHE A 37 -8.49 -0.08 -12.65
CA PHE A 37 -7.44 -0.54 -11.77
C PHE A 37 -7.75 -1.98 -11.35
N MET A 38 -6.72 -2.81 -11.24
CA MET A 38 -6.88 -4.22 -10.93
C MET A 38 -6.01 -4.60 -9.74
N GLN A 39 -6.57 -5.44 -8.86
CA GLN A 39 -5.83 -6.12 -7.80
C GLN A 39 -6.15 -7.62 -7.85
N ILE A 40 -5.13 -8.44 -7.61
CA ILE A 40 -5.25 -9.89 -7.56
C ILE A 40 -4.85 -10.34 -6.16
N VAL A 41 -5.71 -11.12 -5.52
CA VAL A 41 -5.51 -11.64 -4.17
C VAL A 41 -5.95 -13.09 -4.14
N ASP A 42 -4.97 -13.98 -4.12
CA ASP A 42 -5.18 -15.44 -4.16
C ASP A 42 -6.05 -15.88 -5.36
N ASP A 43 -7.25 -16.39 -5.12
CA ASP A 43 -8.20 -16.84 -6.13
C ASP A 43 -9.15 -15.72 -6.63
N ILE A 44 -9.01 -14.50 -6.11
CA ILE A 44 -9.86 -13.35 -6.44
C ILE A 44 -9.11 -12.35 -7.31
N VAL A 45 -9.79 -11.88 -8.36
CA VAL A 45 -9.40 -10.67 -9.11
C VAL A 45 -10.48 -9.62 -8.96
N GLY A 46 -10.10 -8.44 -8.51
CA GLY A 46 -10.97 -7.27 -8.40
C GLY A 46 -10.58 -6.23 -9.43
N ILE A 47 -11.58 -5.69 -10.15
CA ILE A 47 -11.43 -4.53 -11.03
C ILE A 47 -12.28 -3.40 -10.46
N TRP A 48 -11.63 -2.26 -10.26
CA TRP A 48 -12.26 -0.98 -9.97
C TRP A 48 -12.19 -0.12 -11.22
N TYR A 49 -13.33 0.38 -11.71
CA TYR A 49 -13.37 1.06 -13.00
C TYR A 49 -14.34 2.23 -13.01
N PHE A 50 -14.00 3.24 -13.79
CA PHE A 50 -14.76 4.48 -13.94
C PHE A 50 -15.52 4.45 -15.25
N VAL A 51 -16.76 4.89 -15.16
CA VAL A 51 -17.71 4.90 -16.27
C VAL A 51 -18.37 6.27 -16.23
N GLU A 52 -18.02 7.20 -17.11
CA GLU A 52 -18.64 8.53 -17.08
C GLU A 52 -19.98 8.55 -17.83
N PRO A 53 -21.04 9.19 -17.29
CA PRO A 53 -21.10 10.01 -16.07
C PRO A 53 -21.55 9.24 -14.81
N GLU A 54 -21.52 7.91 -14.82
CA GLU A 54 -21.87 7.06 -13.68
C GLU A 54 -20.82 7.14 -12.55
N LEU A 55 -21.20 6.58 -11.39
CA LEU A 55 -20.25 6.38 -10.30
C LEU A 55 -19.26 5.26 -10.66
N PRO A 56 -18.10 5.21 -9.99
CA PRO A 56 -17.18 4.11 -10.18
C PRO A 56 -17.79 2.77 -9.73
N HIS A 57 -17.35 1.67 -10.33
CA HIS A 57 -17.86 0.33 -10.05
C HIS A 57 -16.74 -0.61 -9.63
N ILE A 58 -17.09 -1.56 -8.76
CA ILE A 58 -16.26 -2.70 -8.40
C ILE A 58 -16.86 -3.94 -9.04
N THR A 59 -16.02 -4.78 -9.60
CA THR A 59 -16.39 -6.16 -9.91
C THR A 59 -15.28 -7.08 -9.49
N MET A 60 -15.67 -8.17 -8.83
CA MET A 60 -14.75 -9.19 -8.35
C MET A 60 -15.16 -10.53 -8.90
N TRP A 61 -14.19 -11.30 -9.36
CA TRP A 61 -14.37 -12.67 -9.81
C TRP A 61 -13.48 -13.59 -9.01
N ASN A 62 -13.94 -14.82 -8.82
CA ASN A 62 -13.02 -15.92 -8.58
C ASN A 62 -12.45 -16.35 -9.94
N TRP A 63 -11.19 -15.98 -10.22
CA TRP A 63 -10.60 -16.15 -11.55
C TRP A 63 -10.36 -17.62 -11.91
N LYS A 64 -10.23 -18.50 -10.91
CA LYS A 64 -10.08 -19.94 -11.10
C LYS A 64 -11.39 -20.58 -11.58
N THR A 65 -12.53 -20.15 -11.06
CA THR A 65 -13.84 -20.72 -11.39
C THR A 65 -14.60 -19.94 -12.47
N GLY A 66 -14.25 -18.68 -12.69
CA GLY A 66 -14.95 -17.75 -13.58
C GLY A 66 -16.21 -17.13 -12.97
N LYS A 67 -16.53 -17.42 -11.70
CA LYS A 67 -17.74 -16.90 -11.04
C LYS A 67 -17.56 -15.44 -10.62
N VAL A 68 -18.57 -14.62 -10.91
CA VAL A 68 -18.70 -13.26 -10.36
C VAL A 68 -19.08 -13.37 -8.88
N ILE A 69 -18.34 -12.66 -8.02
CA ILE A 69 -18.51 -12.66 -6.56
C ILE A 69 -19.12 -11.34 -6.10
N VAL A 70 -18.66 -10.23 -6.66
CA VAL A 70 -19.14 -8.87 -6.39
C VAL A 70 -19.38 -8.18 -7.73
N ASP A 71 -20.51 -7.52 -7.87
CA ASP A 71 -20.88 -6.71 -9.04
C ASP A 71 -21.87 -5.60 -8.64
N ARG A 72 -22.36 -4.84 -9.63
CA ARG A 72 -23.35 -3.76 -9.42
C ARG A 72 -24.69 -4.25 -8.86
N SER A 73 -25.04 -5.52 -9.08
CA SER A 73 -26.31 -6.08 -8.58
C SER A 73 -26.22 -6.48 -7.11
N THR A 74 -25.02 -6.76 -6.63
CA THR A 74 -24.74 -7.25 -5.27
C THR A 74 -24.12 -6.20 -4.36
N PHE A 75 -23.53 -5.14 -4.91
CA PHE A 75 -22.87 -4.09 -4.16
C PHE A 75 -23.05 -2.71 -4.78
N CYS A 76 -23.57 -1.78 -3.99
CA CYS A 76 -23.58 -0.36 -4.34
C CYS A 76 -22.39 0.32 -3.66
N VAL A 77 -21.46 0.79 -4.49
CA VAL A 77 -20.28 1.52 -4.04
C VAL A 77 -20.71 2.79 -3.30
N PRO A 78 -20.18 3.06 -2.09
CA PRO A 78 -20.49 4.29 -1.36
C PRO A 78 -20.25 5.55 -2.21
N LEU A 79 -21.12 6.54 -2.05
CA LEU A 79 -20.95 7.82 -2.76
C LEU A 79 -19.61 8.46 -2.39
N LYS A 80 -18.97 9.13 -3.36
CA LYS A 80 -17.64 9.75 -3.20
C LYS A 80 -16.55 8.76 -2.79
N THR A 81 -16.69 7.48 -3.14
CA THR A 81 -15.58 6.54 -3.08
C THR A 81 -14.44 7.04 -3.97
N ARG A 82 -13.22 7.00 -3.44
CA ARG A 82 -12.01 7.50 -4.09
C ARG A 82 -11.09 6.37 -4.52
N ASP A 83 -10.98 5.33 -3.71
CA ASP A 83 -10.08 4.21 -3.96
C ASP A 83 -10.55 2.92 -3.26
N VAL A 84 -9.97 1.79 -3.65
CA VAL A 84 -10.30 0.44 -3.17
C VAL A 84 -9.03 -0.36 -2.95
N SER A 85 -8.96 -1.12 -1.85
CA SER A 85 -7.90 -2.11 -1.68
C SER A 85 -8.38 -3.35 -0.93
N PHE A 86 -7.80 -4.50 -1.28
CA PHE A 86 -8.00 -5.73 -0.52
C PHE A 86 -7.27 -5.71 0.83
N ILE A 87 -7.97 -6.22 1.85
CA ILE A 87 -7.43 -6.53 3.18
C ILE A 87 -6.94 -7.98 3.18
N SER A 88 -7.78 -8.88 2.67
CA SER A 88 -7.55 -10.32 2.54
C SER A 88 -8.21 -10.86 1.27
N SER A 89 -8.14 -12.16 1.01
CA SER A 89 -8.84 -12.78 -0.12
C SER A 89 -10.38 -12.75 0.00
N ARG A 90 -10.92 -12.35 1.15
CA ARG A 90 -12.37 -12.31 1.43
C ARG A 90 -12.85 -10.97 2.00
N ALA A 91 -11.99 -9.96 2.00
CA ALA A 91 -12.29 -8.65 2.55
C ALA A 91 -11.56 -7.54 1.80
N PHE A 92 -12.23 -6.41 1.65
CA PHE A 92 -11.69 -5.21 1.05
C PHE A 92 -12.18 -3.99 1.83
N PHE A 93 -11.55 -2.85 1.59
CA PHE A 93 -12.11 -1.57 2.00
C PHE A 93 -12.21 -0.62 0.82
N VAL A 94 -13.05 0.40 0.98
CA VAL A 94 -13.04 1.57 0.11
C VAL A 94 -12.79 2.83 0.92
N THR A 95 -12.10 3.80 0.33
CA THR A 95 -11.91 5.13 0.93
C THR A 95 -13.00 6.06 0.41
N THR A 96 -13.64 6.83 1.29
CA THR A 96 -14.67 7.80 0.89
C THR A 96 -14.30 9.20 1.34
N GLY A 97 -14.66 10.20 0.53
CA GLY A 97 -14.59 11.61 0.93
C GLY A 97 -15.84 12.11 1.68
N GLN A 98 -16.73 11.21 2.14
CA GLN A 98 -17.91 11.61 2.90
C GLN A 98 -17.53 11.99 4.34
N LYS A 99 -18.27 12.94 4.93
CA LYS A 99 -18.15 13.31 6.36
C LYS A 99 -16.71 13.60 6.85
N GLY A 100 -15.86 14.19 6.01
CA GLY A 100 -14.46 14.46 6.37
C GLY A 100 -13.50 13.28 6.15
N GLY A 101 -14.00 12.15 5.67
CA GLY A 101 -13.22 11.00 5.23
C GLY A 101 -13.50 9.74 6.04
N THR A 102 -13.73 8.62 5.36
CA THR A 102 -13.93 7.32 6.00
C THR A 102 -13.23 6.20 5.26
N ILE A 103 -12.84 5.15 5.99
CA ILE A 103 -12.44 3.85 5.46
C ILE A 103 -13.58 2.88 5.76
N GLU A 104 -14.28 2.44 4.72
CA GLU A 104 -15.43 1.54 4.83
C GLU A 104 -14.97 0.10 4.53
N ILE A 105 -15.09 -0.80 5.50
CA ILE A 105 -14.59 -2.18 5.47
C ILE A 105 -15.72 -3.12 5.10
N PHE A 106 -15.47 -3.99 4.11
CA PHE A 106 -16.43 -4.97 3.63
C PHE A 106 -15.84 -6.37 3.61
N THR A 107 -16.68 -7.37 3.88
CA THR A 107 -16.38 -8.79 3.66
C THR A 107 -17.30 -9.36 2.60
N PHE A 108 -16.91 -10.48 2.00
CA PHE A 108 -17.79 -11.20 1.08
C PHE A 108 -17.64 -12.73 1.18
N ASP A 109 -18.75 -13.44 0.98
CA ASP A 109 -18.81 -14.90 0.94
C ASP A 109 -18.82 -15.39 -0.52
N VAL A 110 -17.87 -16.27 -0.86
CA VAL A 110 -17.74 -16.86 -2.21
C VAL A 110 -18.71 -18.02 -2.46
N TYR A 111 -19.31 -18.57 -1.41
CA TYR A 111 -20.18 -19.75 -1.48
C TYR A 111 -21.66 -19.42 -1.51
N ARG A 112 -22.05 -18.22 -1.09
CA ARG A 112 -23.43 -17.73 -1.17
C ARG A 112 -23.63 -17.01 -2.51
N PRO A 113 -24.72 -17.22 -3.28
CA PRO A 113 -24.83 -16.59 -4.61
C PRO A 113 -25.58 -15.25 -4.67
N LYS A 114 -26.07 -14.67 -3.57
CA LYS A 114 -26.92 -13.45 -3.58
C LYS A 114 -26.75 -12.63 -2.29
N SER A 115 -26.40 -11.35 -2.43
CA SER A 115 -26.11 -10.39 -1.34
C SER A 115 -24.96 -10.79 -0.42
N ASN A 116 -23.78 -10.98 -1.00
CA ASN A 116 -22.62 -11.50 -0.29
C ASN A 116 -21.79 -10.42 0.39
N VAL A 117 -21.93 -9.15 0.01
CA VAL A 117 -21.10 -8.09 0.57
C VAL A 117 -21.71 -7.60 1.88
N THR A 118 -20.97 -7.80 2.96
CA THR A 118 -21.35 -7.34 4.30
C THR A 118 -20.52 -6.12 4.67
N HIS A 119 -21.20 -5.03 5.05
CA HIS A 119 -20.52 -3.86 5.58
C HIS A 119 -20.15 -4.10 7.05
N VAL A 120 -18.85 -4.12 7.35
CA VAL A 120 -18.29 -4.49 8.64
C VAL A 120 -18.12 -3.28 9.54
N ALA A 121 -17.45 -2.24 9.04
CA ALA A 121 -17.07 -1.08 9.83
C ALA A 121 -16.81 0.16 8.98
N SER A 122 -17.12 1.33 9.53
CA SER A 122 -16.76 2.66 9.03
C SER A 122 -15.76 3.29 9.98
N LEU A 123 -14.49 3.36 9.59
CA LEU A 123 -13.43 4.00 10.36
C LEU A 123 -13.33 5.47 9.96
N GLN A 124 -13.69 6.38 10.87
CA GLN A 124 -13.71 7.82 10.58
C GLN A 124 -12.31 8.44 10.70
N LEU A 125 -11.93 9.27 9.74
CA LEU A 125 -10.73 10.12 9.83
C LEU A 125 -10.92 11.23 10.89
N PRO A 126 -9.85 11.95 11.29
CA PRO A 126 -9.98 13.11 12.16
C PRO A 126 -11.02 14.10 11.64
N ALA A 127 -11.83 14.65 12.54
CA ALA A 127 -12.87 15.62 12.17
C ALA A 127 -12.24 16.85 11.50
N THR A 128 -12.80 17.30 10.39
CA THR A 128 -12.34 18.50 9.67
C THR A 128 -13.32 19.65 9.84
N HIS A 129 -12.87 20.90 9.62
CA HIS A 129 -13.79 22.04 9.56
C HIS A 129 -14.89 21.85 8.50
N PRO A 130 -16.10 22.41 8.70
CA PRO A 130 -17.23 22.24 7.78
C PRO A 130 -17.00 22.72 6.34
N HIS A 131 -16.04 23.62 6.10
CA HIS A 131 -15.68 24.13 4.77
C HIS A 131 -14.57 23.31 4.09
N ILE A 132 -13.89 22.42 4.83
CA ILE A 132 -12.84 21.56 4.30
C ILE A 132 -13.46 20.38 3.55
N ARG A 133 -12.88 20.03 2.40
CA ARG A 133 -13.31 18.89 1.59
C ARG A 133 -12.13 18.01 1.22
N ILE A 134 -12.36 16.71 1.19
CA ILE A 134 -11.42 15.75 0.62
C ILE A 134 -11.60 15.71 -0.90
N THR A 135 -10.57 16.17 -1.61
CA THR A 135 -10.51 16.12 -3.08
C THR A 135 -9.85 14.85 -3.60
N GLY A 136 -8.96 14.25 -2.83
CA GLY A 136 -8.32 12.96 -3.13
C GLY A 136 -8.13 12.13 -1.87
N PHE A 137 -8.32 10.81 -1.97
CA PHE A 137 -8.13 9.87 -0.86
C PHE A 137 -7.74 8.51 -1.43
N SER A 138 -6.46 8.37 -1.80
CA SER A 138 -5.94 7.12 -2.37
C SER A 138 -5.30 6.24 -1.31
N THR A 139 -5.12 4.96 -1.63
CA THR A 139 -4.42 3.99 -0.82
C THR A 139 -3.40 3.21 -1.66
N HIS A 140 -2.28 2.87 -1.04
CA HIS A 140 -1.27 2.02 -1.64
C HIS A 140 -0.77 1.00 -0.62
N THR A 141 -0.53 -0.22 -1.07
CA THR A 141 0.07 -1.28 -0.26
C THR A 141 0.95 -2.16 -1.14
N GLY A 142 1.82 -2.93 -0.49
CA GLY A 142 2.63 -3.95 -1.16
C GLY A 142 1.77 -5.06 -1.78
N PRO A 143 2.32 -5.83 -2.73
CA PRO A 143 1.60 -6.93 -3.35
C PRO A 143 1.12 -7.94 -2.30
N PHE A 144 -0.04 -8.55 -2.55
CA PHE A 144 -0.52 -9.66 -1.73
C PHE A 144 0.22 -10.94 -2.14
N LEU A 145 0.81 -11.64 -1.18
CA LEU A 145 1.54 -12.88 -1.42
C LEU A 145 0.63 -14.08 -1.13
N ALA A 146 0.00 -14.63 -2.17
CA ALA A 146 -0.91 -15.77 -2.01
C ALA A 146 -0.20 -17.05 -1.54
N ARG A 147 1.03 -17.27 -2.02
CA ARG A 147 1.87 -18.44 -1.69
C ARG A 147 3.28 -17.94 -1.38
N PRO A 148 3.51 -17.40 -0.17
CA PRO A 148 4.84 -16.96 0.22
C PRO A 148 5.83 -18.14 0.10
N PRO A 149 7.03 -17.96 -0.49
CA PRO A 149 8.01 -19.03 -0.60
C PRO A 149 8.35 -19.60 0.78
N SER A 150 8.26 -20.93 0.93
CA SER A 150 8.66 -21.60 2.16
C SER A 150 10.17 -21.48 2.37
N GLY A 151 10.59 -21.30 3.62
CA GLY A 151 12.02 -21.25 3.99
C GLY A 151 12.72 -19.91 3.74
N ARG A 152 12.02 -18.87 3.28
CA ARG A 152 12.59 -17.52 3.21
C ARG A 152 12.42 -16.79 4.55
N PRO A 153 13.51 -16.28 5.17
CA PRO A 153 13.45 -15.68 6.51
C PRO A 153 12.72 -14.34 6.57
N PHE A 154 12.58 -13.61 5.45
CA PHE A 154 12.14 -12.21 5.44
C PHE A 154 10.83 -11.93 4.68
N VAL A 155 10.01 -12.95 4.44
CA VAL A 155 8.72 -12.74 3.76
C VAL A 155 7.73 -12.07 4.71
N ALA A 156 7.23 -10.90 4.32
CA ALA A 156 6.21 -10.20 5.10
C ALA A 156 4.88 -10.97 5.03
N ALA A 157 4.30 -11.27 6.19
CA ALA A 157 2.97 -11.84 6.27
C ALA A 157 1.92 -10.83 5.73
N ASN A 158 0.83 -11.32 5.12
CA ASN A 158 -0.16 -10.44 4.48
C ASN A 158 -0.89 -9.56 5.51
N GLU A 159 -1.09 -10.08 6.72
CA GLU A 159 -1.70 -9.45 7.89
C GLU A 159 -0.85 -8.29 8.42
N GLU A 160 0.44 -8.33 8.09
CA GLU A 160 1.47 -7.46 8.60
C GLU A 160 1.84 -6.33 7.61
N ARG A 161 1.23 -6.33 6.42
CA ARG A 161 1.42 -5.27 5.41
C ARG A 161 0.99 -3.90 5.93
N ILE A 162 1.66 -2.86 5.48
CA ILE A 162 1.26 -1.47 5.70
C ILE A 162 0.41 -0.97 4.53
N HIS A 163 -0.65 -0.24 4.85
CA HIS A 163 -1.40 0.59 3.93
C HIS A 163 -0.96 2.04 4.10
N VAL A 164 -0.66 2.70 2.99
CA VAL A 164 -0.34 4.12 2.92
C VAL A 164 -1.52 4.84 2.29
N PHE A 165 -2.21 5.62 3.09
CA PHE A 165 -3.30 6.49 2.64
C PHE A 165 -2.75 7.88 2.33
N SER A 166 -3.12 8.42 1.17
CA SER A 166 -2.83 9.81 0.81
C SER A 166 -4.14 10.60 0.76
N VAL A 167 -4.34 11.49 1.72
CA VAL A 167 -5.56 12.29 1.87
C VAL A 167 -5.27 13.74 1.52
N GLN A 168 -5.98 14.28 0.53
CA GLN A 168 -5.84 15.65 0.07
C GLN A 168 -7.06 16.48 0.49
N HIS A 169 -6.81 17.44 1.39
CA HIS A 169 -7.79 18.39 1.89
C HIS A 169 -7.69 19.70 1.12
N VAL A 170 -8.83 20.29 0.79
CA VAL A 170 -8.95 21.61 0.18
C VAL A 170 -9.91 22.44 1.00
N ASP A 171 -9.46 23.63 1.38
CA ASP A 171 -10.30 24.68 1.92
C ASP A 171 -11.15 25.29 0.81
N ARG A 172 -12.47 25.22 0.95
CA ARG A 172 -13.44 25.82 0.03
C ARG A 172 -14.08 27.10 0.55
N ASN A 173 -13.58 27.66 1.65
CA ASN A 173 -14.04 28.94 2.14
C ASN A 173 -13.67 30.04 1.14
N PRO A 174 -14.66 30.69 0.48
CA PRO A 174 -14.40 31.70 -0.55
C PRO A 174 -13.68 32.94 0.00
N ASP A 175 -13.76 33.18 1.31
CA ASP A 175 -13.18 34.36 1.96
C ASP A 175 -11.69 34.18 2.30
N THR A 176 -11.13 32.98 2.07
CA THR A 176 -9.74 32.66 2.39
C THR A 176 -8.94 32.33 1.14
N VAL A 177 -7.63 32.56 1.19
CA VAL A 177 -6.71 32.07 0.16
C VAL A 177 -6.84 30.56 0.11
N ARG A 178 -7.26 30.00 -1.04
CA ARG A 178 -7.46 28.56 -1.24
C ARG A 178 -6.26 27.77 -0.75
N ARG A 179 -6.42 27.09 0.40
CA ARG A 179 -5.38 26.22 0.96
C ARG A 179 -5.63 24.79 0.54
N GLN A 180 -4.54 24.11 0.24
CA GLN A 180 -4.56 22.68 -0.03
C GLN A 180 -3.44 22.03 0.75
N MET A 181 -3.78 20.93 1.42
CA MET A 181 -2.80 20.18 2.19
C MET A 181 -3.01 18.68 1.97
N ARG A 182 -1.90 17.97 1.84
CA ARG A 182 -1.90 16.52 1.72
C ARG A 182 -1.32 15.93 2.99
N PHE A 183 -1.94 14.86 3.45
CA PHE A 183 -1.49 14.06 4.56
C PHE A 183 -1.28 12.63 4.13
N CYS A 184 -0.30 11.99 4.73
CA CYS A 184 -0.09 10.55 4.62
C CYS A 184 -0.50 9.90 5.93
N ALA A 185 -1.31 8.85 5.88
CA ALA A 185 -1.60 8.00 7.03
C ALA A 185 -1.09 6.59 6.77
N PHE A 186 -0.38 6.02 7.73
CA PHE A 186 0.15 4.66 7.70
C PHE A 186 -0.69 3.79 8.64
N LEU A 187 -1.15 2.63 8.17
CA LEU A 187 -2.01 1.73 8.92
C LEU A 187 -1.62 0.27 8.67
N LYS A 188 -1.51 -0.53 9.73
CA LYS A 188 -1.26 -1.98 9.59
C LYS A 188 -2.53 -2.71 9.12
N ASN A 189 -2.37 -3.68 8.21
CA ASN A 189 -3.47 -4.50 7.72
C ASN A 189 -4.19 -5.26 8.86
N SER A 190 -3.44 -5.71 9.86
CA SER A 190 -3.95 -6.39 11.06
C SER A 190 -4.96 -5.55 11.86
N THR A 191 -4.89 -4.21 11.79
CA THR A 191 -5.90 -3.33 12.38
C THR A 191 -7.25 -3.46 11.67
N LEU A 192 -7.24 -3.51 10.32
CA LEU A 192 -8.47 -3.67 9.53
C LEU A 192 -9.10 -5.05 9.79
N GLU A 193 -8.27 -6.10 9.84
CA GLU A 193 -8.73 -7.44 10.17
C GLU A 193 -9.28 -7.57 11.60
N ARG A 194 -8.75 -6.79 12.55
CA ARG A 194 -9.27 -6.74 13.91
C ARG A 194 -10.73 -6.28 13.94
N TYR A 195 -11.11 -5.32 13.09
CA TYR A 195 -12.51 -4.87 12.99
C TYR A 195 -13.41 -5.91 12.33
N ILE A 196 -12.89 -6.68 11.37
CA ILE A 196 -13.59 -7.84 10.81
C ILE A 196 -13.88 -8.87 11.92
N ARG A 197 -12.87 -9.28 12.69
CA ARG A 197 -13.05 -10.21 13.81
C ARG A 197 -13.99 -9.67 14.89
N LYS A 198 -13.92 -8.37 15.20
CA LYS A 198 -14.81 -7.69 16.16
C LYS A 198 -16.27 -7.76 15.69
N TYR A 199 -16.53 -7.58 14.40
CA TYR A 199 -17.87 -7.68 13.81
C TYR A 199 -18.39 -9.13 13.80
N GLU A 200 -17.58 -10.09 13.40
CA GLU A 200 -17.93 -11.52 13.37
C GLU A 200 -18.30 -12.03 14.77
N SER A 201 -17.52 -11.65 15.78
CA SER A 201 -17.76 -12.02 17.18
C SER A 201 -19.12 -11.49 17.70
N ARG A 202 -19.59 -10.33 17.20
CA ARG A 202 -20.92 -9.79 17.55
C ARG A 202 -22.04 -10.51 16.81
N SER A 203 -21.78 -10.95 15.58
CA SER A 203 -22.77 -11.58 14.71
C SER A 203 -23.02 -13.05 15.09
N GLY A 204 -22.02 -13.75 15.63
CA GLY A 204 -22.11 -15.17 16.02
C GLY A 204 -22.87 -15.46 17.32
N ALA A 205 -23.20 -14.44 18.13
CA ALA A 205 -23.69 -14.63 19.50
C ALA A 205 -25.21 -14.84 19.65
N GLY A 206 -25.97 -15.07 18.57
CA GLY A 206 -27.32 -15.67 18.68
C GLY A 206 -28.47 -14.93 17.99
N GLY A 207 -28.45 -14.87 16.66
CA GLY A 207 -29.66 -14.61 15.87
C GLY A 207 -29.37 -14.13 14.45
N GLU A 208 -30.17 -14.57 13.48
CA GLU A 208 -30.15 -14.22 12.05
C GLU A 208 -30.37 -12.71 11.74
N GLY A 209 -30.15 -11.81 12.70
CA GLY A 209 -30.19 -10.37 12.49
C GLY A 209 -28.90 -9.89 11.81
N SER A 210 -29.03 -9.22 10.67
CA SER A 210 -27.94 -8.46 10.06
C SER A 210 -27.38 -7.48 11.10
N ALA A 211 -26.17 -7.73 11.60
CA ALA A 211 -25.53 -6.83 12.55
C ALA A 211 -25.30 -5.46 11.89
N VAL A 212 -25.50 -4.39 12.67
CA VAL A 212 -25.25 -3.03 12.19
C VAL A 212 -23.74 -2.83 12.05
N PRO A 213 -23.25 -2.22 10.94
CA PRO A 213 -21.83 -1.92 10.76
C PRO A 213 -21.26 -1.08 11.91
N LEU A 214 -20.01 -1.33 12.27
CA LEU A 214 -19.33 -0.59 13.35
C LEU A 214 -18.99 0.83 12.88
N ALA A 215 -19.66 1.87 13.39
CA ALA A 215 -19.22 3.24 13.20
C ALA A 215 -18.17 3.59 14.27
N VAL A 216 -16.91 3.74 13.86
CA VAL A 216 -15.77 3.88 14.79
C VAL A 216 -15.15 5.27 14.64
N PRO A 217 -15.27 6.15 15.66
CA PRO A 217 -14.69 7.49 15.61
C PRO A 217 -13.17 7.44 15.71
N TRP A 218 -12.48 8.47 15.20
CA TRP A 218 -11.02 8.52 15.16
C TRP A 218 -10.36 8.27 16.52
N GLU A 219 -10.95 8.77 17.59
CA GLU A 219 -10.43 8.67 18.95
C GLU A 219 -10.36 7.21 19.45
N GLU A 220 -11.22 6.32 18.92
CA GLU A 220 -11.23 4.89 19.28
C GLU A 220 -10.18 4.09 18.48
N TRP A 221 -9.94 4.42 17.21
CA TRP A 221 -9.13 3.56 16.32
C TRP A 221 -7.86 4.21 15.80
N GLY A 222 -7.82 5.53 15.64
CA GLY A 222 -6.76 6.25 14.94
C GLY A 222 -5.46 6.30 15.71
N ARG A 223 -5.48 6.82 16.95
CA ARG A 223 -4.28 7.16 17.74
C ARG A 223 -3.22 6.06 17.74
N GLU A 224 -3.56 4.88 18.24
CA GLU A 224 -2.58 3.80 18.44
C GLU A 224 -2.29 2.98 17.17
N ASN A 225 -3.15 3.06 16.16
CA ASN A 225 -3.06 2.19 14.97
C ASN A 225 -2.57 2.92 13.73
N THR A 226 -2.38 4.24 13.82
CA THR A 226 -1.95 5.05 12.69
C THR A 226 -0.72 5.87 13.01
N ARG A 227 0.04 6.17 11.96
CA ARG A 227 0.96 7.30 11.94
C ARG A 227 0.44 8.26 10.89
N PHE A 228 0.06 9.47 11.27
CA PHE A 228 -0.38 10.51 10.34
C PHE A 228 0.74 11.54 10.23
N MET A 229 0.98 12.05 9.02
CA MET A 229 2.04 13.01 8.75
C MET A 229 1.58 14.02 7.71
N ALA A 230 1.71 15.31 8.02
CA ALA A 230 1.67 16.37 7.03
C ALA A 230 2.78 16.18 5.98
N ARG A 231 2.42 16.19 4.70
CA ARG A 231 3.41 16.10 3.62
C ARG A 231 3.24 17.22 2.59
N HIS A 232 4.34 17.92 2.32
CA HIS A 232 4.44 18.97 1.30
C HIS A 232 4.85 18.44 -0.08
N TRP A 233 4.86 17.13 -0.31
CA TRP A 233 5.42 16.57 -1.54
C TRP A 233 4.41 16.49 -2.68
N ASN A 234 4.94 16.69 -3.88
CA ASN A 234 4.32 16.24 -5.11
C ASN A 234 4.28 14.70 -5.11
N GLN A 235 3.22 14.11 -5.66
CA GLN A 235 2.99 12.66 -5.55
C GLN A 235 4.19 11.91 -6.14
N SER A 236 4.64 10.83 -5.47
CA SER A 236 5.44 9.83 -6.15
C SER A 236 4.54 9.16 -7.18
N GLU A 237 4.79 9.42 -8.46
CA GLU A 237 4.00 8.86 -9.57
C GLU A 237 4.28 7.36 -9.78
N TRP A 238 5.27 6.81 -9.08
CA TRP A 238 5.72 5.44 -9.27
C TRP A 238 4.99 4.47 -8.35
N LEU A 239 4.47 3.41 -8.97
CA LEU A 239 3.94 2.23 -8.28
C LEU A 239 5.11 1.50 -7.57
N ARG A 240 4.87 0.87 -6.42
CA ARG A 240 5.81 0.02 -5.63
C ARG A 240 6.76 0.70 -4.64
N TYR A 241 6.41 1.87 -4.13
CA TYR A 241 7.12 2.48 -3.00
C TYR A 241 6.76 1.88 -1.62
N VAL A 242 5.89 0.86 -1.58
CA VAL A 242 5.45 0.14 -0.37
C VAL A 242 5.69 -1.36 -0.56
N HIS A 243 6.34 -2.00 0.42
CA HIS A 243 6.51 -3.45 0.46
C HIS A 243 6.51 -3.97 1.90
N GLY A 244 5.62 -4.93 2.20
CA GLY A 244 5.48 -5.44 3.56
C GLY A 244 5.18 -4.30 4.55
N HIS A 245 6.07 -4.12 5.53
CA HIS A 245 6.02 -3.04 6.52
C HIS A 245 6.80 -1.78 6.14
N ARG A 246 7.44 -1.76 4.96
CA ARG A 246 8.35 -0.69 4.59
C ARG A 246 7.72 0.23 3.57
N VAL A 247 7.99 1.51 3.75
CA VAL A 247 7.61 2.56 2.81
C VAL A 247 8.86 3.36 2.48
N VAL A 248 9.14 3.52 1.20
CA VAL A 248 10.21 4.39 0.73
C VAL A 248 9.59 5.61 0.09
N LEU A 249 10.16 6.77 0.38
CA LEU A 249 9.54 8.04 0.13
C LEU A 249 10.59 9.06 -0.32
N PRO A 250 10.32 9.88 -1.34
CA PRO A 250 11.22 10.97 -1.71
C PRO A 250 11.12 12.07 -0.67
N ALA A 251 12.21 12.37 0.02
CA ALA A 251 12.23 13.46 0.99
C ALA A 251 12.47 14.83 0.35
N PRO A 252 11.93 15.91 0.95
CA PRO A 252 12.13 17.23 0.40
C PRO A 252 13.62 17.55 0.46
N ALA A 253 14.11 18.29 -0.53
CA ALA A 253 15.50 18.67 -0.60
C ALA A 253 15.93 19.32 0.74
N THR A 254 17.08 18.89 1.27
CA THR A 254 17.65 19.53 2.46
C THR A 254 18.08 20.97 2.15
N ARG A 255 18.58 21.72 3.14
CA ARG A 255 19.16 23.07 2.91
C ARG A 255 20.21 23.10 1.79
N ASN A 256 20.84 21.96 1.50
CA ASN A 256 21.84 21.83 0.44
C ASN A 256 21.24 21.55 -0.95
N GLY A 257 19.90 21.55 -1.08
CA GLY A 257 19.21 21.30 -2.34
C GLY A 257 19.19 19.83 -2.79
N ARG A 258 19.82 18.92 -2.03
CA ARG A 258 19.89 17.50 -2.40
C ARG A 258 18.64 16.74 -1.97
N ALA A 259 18.05 16.01 -2.91
CA ALA A 259 16.98 15.06 -2.66
C ALA A 259 17.46 13.97 -1.69
N MET A 260 16.59 13.55 -0.78
CA MET A 260 16.89 12.46 0.17
C MET A 260 15.92 11.30 -0.09
N ILE A 261 16.34 10.08 0.21
CA ILE A 261 15.44 8.93 0.28
C ILE A 261 15.10 8.68 1.75
N HIS A 262 13.80 8.67 2.04
CA HIS A 262 13.24 8.46 3.38
C HIS A 262 12.63 7.08 3.44
N VAL A 263 13.14 6.22 4.33
CA VAL A 263 12.62 4.86 4.52
C VAL A 263 11.97 4.77 5.90
N LEU A 264 10.70 4.39 5.89
CA LEU A 264 9.89 4.13 7.08
C LEU A 264 9.71 2.62 7.21
N ASP A 265 10.23 2.02 8.27
CA ASP A 265 10.05 0.58 8.54
C ASP A 265 9.16 0.37 9.77
N PHE A 266 7.92 -0.09 9.54
CA PHE A 266 6.92 -0.35 10.58
C PHE A 266 7.05 -1.74 11.22
N ASN A 267 8.08 -2.53 10.86
CA ASN A 267 8.42 -3.80 11.50
C ASN A 267 9.22 -3.57 12.80
N VAL A 268 8.66 -2.76 13.69
CA VAL A 268 9.20 -2.57 15.04
C VAL A 268 8.80 -3.77 15.88
N ARG A 269 9.65 -4.80 15.90
CA ARG A 269 9.56 -5.81 16.94
C ARG A 269 10.04 -5.16 18.24
N HIS A 270 9.25 -5.27 19.30
CA HIS A 270 9.78 -5.04 20.64
C HIS A 270 10.93 -6.04 20.79
N ALA A 271 12.16 -5.55 20.68
CA ALA A 271 13.31 -6.29 21.15
C ALA A 271 13.10 -6.41 22.66
N VAL A 272 12.35 -7.44 23.07
CA VAL A 272 12.52 -7.99 24.41
C VAL A 272 13.98 -8.41 24.36
N SER A 273 14.86 -7.56 24.91
CA SER A 273 16.24 -7.95 25.14
C SER A 273 16.15 -9.20 25.99
N GLN A 274 16.29 -10.36 25.36
CA GLN A 274 16.65 -11.54 26.12
C GLN A 274 17.99 -11.15 26.74
N PRO A 275 18.13 -11.19 28.07
CA PRO A 275 19.43 -10.98 28.69
C PRO A 275 20.38 -11.93 27.99
N ASN A 276 21.39 -11.38 27.31
CA ASN A 276 22.42 -12.20 26.69
C ASN A 276 22.93 -13.15 27.79
N PRO A 277 22.95 -14.47 27.57
CA PRO A 277 23.69 -15.34 28.45
C PRO A 277 25.13 -14.79 28.54
N PRO A 278 25.76 -14.82 29.73
CA PRO A 278 27.09 -14.25 29.92
C PRO A 278 28.04 -14.79 28.86
N ASP A 279 28.69 -13.87 28.15
CA ASP A 279 29.66 -14.17 27.10
C ASP A 279 30.74 -15.11 27.66
N ASP A 280 30.83 -16.31 27.10
CA ASP A 280 31.94 -17.23 27.32
C ASP A 280 33.10 -16.74 26.45
N ASP A 281 34.09 -16.11 27.08
CA ASP A 281 35.30 -15.55 26.48
C ASP A 281 36.10 -16.64 25.73
N GLY A 282 35.87 -16.82 24.43
CA GLY A 282 36.69 -17.76 23.67
C GLY A 282 36.38 -17.91 22.19
N ALA A 283 36.91 -16.98 21.37
CA ALA A 283 37.44 -17.18 20.02
C ALA A 283 37.02 -16.08 19.04
N THR A 284 37.99 -15.27 18.65
CA THR A 284 37.90 -14.29 17.57
C THR A 284 38.03 -15.01 16.23
N ASP A 285 36.92 -15.19 15.51
CA ASP A 285 36.95 -15.52 14.08
C ASP A 285 36.05 -14.55 13.31
N SER A 286 36.68 -13.70 12.50
CA SER A 286 36.00 -12.70 11.67
C SER A 286 35.44 -13.36 10.39
N PRO A 287 34.19 -13.08 9.99
CA PRO A 287 33.62 -13.68 8.79
C PRO A 287 34.22 -13.06 7.52
N LYS A 288 34.86 -13.90 6.70
CA LYS A 288 35.28 -13.58 5.32
C LYS A 288 34.12 -13.76 4.36
N ALA A 289 33.93 -12.79 3.46
CA ALA A 289 32.99 -12.88 2.35
C ALA A 289 33.41 -13.98 1.36
N THR A 290 32.49 -14.89 1.04
CA THR A 290 32.69 -16.01 0.10
C THR A 290 32.35 -15.58 -1.32
N VAL A 291 33.35 -15.55 -2.20
CA VAL A 291 33.19 -15.39 -3.64
C VAL A 291 33.00 -16.78 -4.25
N ILE A 292 31.85 -17.05 -4.87
CA ILE A 292 31.58 -18.29 -5.61
C ILE A 292 31.92 -18.03 -7.08
N SER A 293 32.93 -18.74 -7.61
CA SER A 293 33.29 -18.74 -9.03
C SER A 293 32.79 -20.03 -9.69
N LEU A 294 32.03 -19.90 -10.78
CA LEU A 294 31.59 -21.00 -11.64
C LEU A 294 32.14 -20.74 -13.04
N ASP A 295 33.13 -21.55 -13.44
CA ASP A 295 33.74 -21.51 -14.77
C ASP A 295 33.03 -22.49 -15.72
N THR A 296 32.56 -22.01 -16.88
CA THR A 296 32.36 -22.82 -18.10
C THR A 296 32.44 -21.91 -19.36
N PRO A 297 32.97 -22.39 -20.51
CA PRO A 297 33.44 -21.51 -21.59
C PRO A 297 32.38 -21.12 -22.63
N THR A 298 32.27 -19.80 -22.82
CA THR A 298 32.24 -19.01 -24.08
C THR A 298 31.45 -19.48 -25.30
N THR A 299 30.29 -18.85 -25.50
CA THR A 299 29.82 -18.37 -26.82
C THR A 299 29.50 -16.88 -26.70
N ARG A 300 30.20 -16.04 -27.48
CA ARG A 300 30.13 -14.56 -27.43
C ARG A 300 28.80 -14.02 -27.97
N THR A 301 27.95 -13.55 -27.07
CA THR A 301 26.91 -12.52 -27.33
C THR A 301 27.38 -11.20 -26.69
N PRO A 302 27.00 -10.02 -27.20
CA PRO A 302 27.39 -8.75 -26.59
C PRO A 302 26.75 -8.64 -25.21
N GLN A 303 27.58 -8.74 -24.17
CA GLN A 303 27.18 -8.61 -22.78
C GLN A 303 26.82 -7.16 -22.49
N PRO A 304 25.67 -6.86 -21.85
CA PRO A 304 25.46 -5.55 -21.27
C PRO A 304 26.56 -5.29 -20.24
N THR A 305 27.19 -4.13 -20.31
CA THR A 305 28.20 -3.68 -19.34
C THR A 305 27.54 -3.59 -17.96
N ILE A 306 27.71 -4.64 -17.15
CA ILE A 306 27.42 -4.57 -15.71
C ILE A 306 28.55 -3.72 -15.13
N LEU A 307 28.28 -2.42 -14.94
CA LEU A 307 29.17 -1.53 -14.20
C LEU A 307 29.39 -2.15 -12.82
N GLN A 308 30.67 -2.39 -12.46
CA GLN A 308 31.03 -2.80 -11.11
C GLN A 308 30.44 -1.78 -10.12
N PRO A 309 29.81 -2.22 -9.02
CA PRO A 309 29.23 -1.30 -8.06
C PRO A 309 30.32 -0.34 -7.55
N PRO A 310 30.05 0.97 -7.48
CA PRO A 310 30.96 1.94 -6.87
C PRO A 310 31.36 1.44 -5.47
N ARG A 311 32.66 1.47 -5.19
CA ARG A 311 33.23 1.12 -3.87
C ARG A 311 32.41 1.78 -2.75
N GLU A 312 32.00 0.97 -1.77
CA GLU A 312 31.26 1.28 -0.53
C GLU A 312 31.66 2.63 0.11
N ARG A 313 31.07 3.72 -0.38
CA ARG A 313 31.14 5.05 0.25
C ARG A 313 29.75 5.65 0.45
N TYR A 314 28.76 4.80 0.59
CA TYR A 314 27.39 5.22 0.87
C TYR A 314 27.24 5.58 2.35
N ALA A 315 27.21 6.89 2.65
CA ALA A 315 26.91 7.40 3.97
C ALA A 315 25.40 7.29 4.23
N ILE A 316 24.92 6.08 4.54
CA ILE A 316 23.64 5.90 5.22
C ILE A 316 23.76 6.62 6.57
N SER A 317 22.71 7.30 7.03
CA SER A 317 22.62 7.70 8.45
C SER A 317 22.99 6.49 9.30
N LYS A 318 24.15 6.52 9.98
CA LYS A 318 24.81 5.31 10.50
C LYS A 318 23.95 4.48 11.45
N HIS A 319 22.86 5.05 11.98
CA HIS A 319 21.93 4.35 12.86
C HIS A 319 20.47 4.65 12.47
N PRO A 320 19.64 3.61 12.24
CA PRO A 320 18.19 3.77 12.13
C PRO A 320 17.66 4.36 13.44
N ARG A 321 16.82 5.41 13.35
CA ARG A 321 16.20 6.02 14.52
C ARG A 321 14.86 5.36 14.80
N LEU A 322 14.71 4.73 15.96
CA LEU A 322 13.42 4.22 16.39
C LEU A 322 12.52 5.37 16.87
N ILE A 323 11.33 5.49 16.29
CA ILE A 323 10.29 6.45 16.68
C ILE A 323 9.13 5.67 17.32
N THR A 324 9.01 5.78 18.63
CA THR A 324 7.91 5.18 19.42
C THR A 324 6.95 6.22 19.97
N GLU A 325 7.40 7.47 20.06
CA GLU A 325 6.60 8.52 20.69
C GLU A 325 5.36 8.87 19.83
N PRO A 326 4.25 9.24 20.48
CA PRO A 326 3.13 9.86 19.81
C PRO A 326 3.54 11.17 19.12
N SER A 327 2.92 11.49 17.99
CA SER A 327 2.99 12.79 17.32
C SER A 327 1.62 13.47 17.36
N VAL A 328 1.62 14.78 17.56
CA VAL A 328 0.41 15.62 17.52
C VAL A 328 0.39 16.34 16.18
N GLU A 329 -0.68 16.17 15.42
CA GLU A 329 -0.94 16.93 14.19
C GLU A 329 -1.81 18.13 14.52
N ASP A 330 -1.19 19.32 14.56
CA ASP A 330 -1.85 20.59 14.85
C ASP A 330 -1.89 21.46 13.58
N HIS A 331 -2.98 21.33 12.82
CA HIS A 331 -3.23 22.11 11.61
C HIS A 331 -4.60 22.80 11.71
N PRO A 332 -4.71 23.92 12.46
CA PRO A 332 -6.00 24.54 12.81
C PRO A 332 -6.77 25.09 11.61
N SER A 333 -6.11 25.25 10.45
CA SER A 333 -6.78 25.59 9.18
C SER A 333 -7.58 24.43 8.58
N PHE A 334 -7.33 23.18 8.99
CA PHE A 334 -7.97 21.99 8.44
C PHE A 334 -8.79 21.23 9.48
N PHE A 335 -8.25 21.13 10.70
CA PHE A 335 -8.88 20.42 11.81
C PHE A 335 -9.27 21.41 12.92
N PRO A 336 -10.44 21.25 13.55
CA PRO A 336 -10.86 22.12 14.65
C PRO A 336 -10.05 21.88 15.92
N GLU A 337 -9.57 20.66 16.13
CA GLU A 337 -8.77 20.26 17.28
C GLU A 337 -7.53 19.49 16.81
N PRO A 338 -6.38 19.62 17.50
CA PRO A 338 -5.22 18.78 17.24
C PRO A 338 -5.52 17.32 17.61
N PHE A 339 -4.89 16.37 16.93
CA PHE A 339 -5.06 14.94 17.22
C PHE A 339 -3.74 14.19 17.27
N GLU A 340 -3.72 13.11 18.05
CA GLU A 340 -2.52 12.28 18.27
C GLU A 340 -2.49 11.03 17.41
N THR A 341 -1.26 10.59 17.07
CA THR A 341 -0.98 9.36 16.31
C THR A 341 0.30 8.72 16.83
N ALA A 342 0.37 7.40 16.94
CA ALA A 342 1.39 6.72 17.73
C ALA A 342 1.94 5.43 17.12
N LEU A 343 1.60 5.07 15.87
CA LEU A 343 2.13 3.85 15.26
C LEU A 343 3.67 3.93 15.16
N PRO A 344 4.42 3.01 15.79
CA PRO A 344 5.88 3.08 15.86
C PRO A 344 6.54 2.64 14.55
N TYR A 345 7.70 3.22 14.24
CA TYR A 345 8.49 2.91 13.05
C TYR A 345 9.98 3.19 13.26
N ARG A 346 10.83 2.56 12.44
CA ARG A 346 12.23 2.96 12.28
C ARG A 346 12.33 3.95 11.13
N ASP A 347 13.00 5.05 11.42
CA ASP A 347 13.25 6.16 10.52
C ASP A 347 14.69 6.05 9.98
N MET A 348 14.83 5.97 8.66
CA MET A 348 16.11 5.87 7.98
C MET A 348 16.17 6.87 6.82
N TRP A 349 17.34 7.47 6.66
CA TRP A 349 17.60 8.48 5.64
C TRP A 349 18.82 8.10 4.84
N TYR A 350 18.71 8.24 3.53
CA TYR A 350 19.77 8.00 2.58
C TYR A 350 19.94 9.23 1.68
N GLU A 351 21.17 9.74 1.59
CA GLU A 351 21.53 10.84 0.71
C GLU A 351 22.10 10.25 -0.59
N PRO A 352 21.32 10.19 -1.68
CA PRO A 352 21.80 9.69 -2.94
C PRO A 352 22.78 10.66 -3.60
N GLU A 353 23.75 10.11 -4.36
CA GLU A 353 24.70 10.92 -5.14
C GLU A 353 24.04 11.61 -6.35
N VAL A 354 22.89 11.07 -6.81
CA VAL A 354 22.11 11.57 -7.95
C VAL A 354 20.64 11.68 -7.58
N GLU A 355 19.90 12.52 -8.31
CA GLU A 355 18.45 12.61 -8.16
C GLU A 355 17.74 11.45 -8.87
N TYR A 356 16.74 10.87 -8.20
CA TYR A 356 15.92 9.80 -8.76
C TYR A 356 14.50 10.28 -9.02
N SER A 357 13.97 9.89 -10.17
CA SER A 357 12.59 10.16 -10.55
C SER A 357 11.62 9.11 -10.01
N GLY A 358 12.11 7.89 -9.76
CA GLY A 358 11.31 6.77 -9.26
C GLY A 358 12.05 5.99 -8.17
N ILE A 359 11.34 5.58 -7.13
CA ILE A 359 11.89 4.78 -6.05
C ILE A 359 10.91 3.66 -5.73
N MET A 360 11.43 2.44 -5.69
CA MET A 360 10.71 1.22 -5.38
C MET A 360 11.41 0.48 -4.25
N VAL A 361 10.66 -0.36 -3.55
CA VAL A 361 11.20 -1.17 -2.44
C VAL A 361 10.68 -2.58 -2.53
N ASP A 362 11.52 -3.54 -2.16
CA ASP A 362 11.14 -4.94 -1.96
C ASP A 362 11.58 -5.46 -0.57
N GLU A 363 11.68 -6.78 -0.40
CA GLU A 363 12.08 -7.43 0.85
C GLU A 363 13.46 -7.01 1.35
N GLU A 364 14.41 -6.72 0.46
CA GLU A 364 15.84 -6.55 0.81
C GLU A 364 16.46 -5.32 0.14
N ARG A 365 15.77 -4.74 -0.85
CA ARG A 365 16.37 -3.76 -1.76
C ARG A 365 15.50 -2.53 -1.93
N ILE A 366 16.17 -1.41 -2.15
CA ILE A 366 15.60 -0.19 -2.68
C ILE A 366 16.10 -0.06 -4.12
N VAL A 367 15.18 0.06 -5.06
CA VAL A 367 15.48 0.25 -6.47
C VAL A 367 15.15 1.69 -6.84
N CYS A 368 16.16 2.42 -7.31
CA CYS A 368 16.07 3.81 -7.67
C CYS A 368 16.26 3.98 -9.17
N LEU A 369 15.37 4.75 -9.80
CA LEU A 369 15.37 5.01 -11.23
C LEU A 369 15.82 6.43 -11.47
N GLN A 370 16.89 6.57 -12.26
CA GLN A 370 17.34 7.86 -12.76
C GLN A 370 16.77 8.05 -14.16
N VAL A 371 15.87 9.02 -14.31
CA VAL A 371 15.35 9.44 -15.63
C VAL A 371 16.03 10.75 -16.00
N GLY A 372 16.46 10.87 -17.25
CA GLY A 372 17.02 12.11 -17.77
C GLY A 372 16.00 13.24 -17.74
N GLN A 373 16.45 14.49 -17.80
CA GLN A 373 15.59 15.68 -17.80
C GLN A 373 14.59 15.76 -18.98
N SER A 374 14.58 14.78 -19.90
CA SER A 374 13.67 14.73 -21.04
C SER A 374 12.94 13.39 -21.11
N PHE A 375 11.71 13.36 -20.58
CA PHE A 375 10.77 12.26 -20.79
C PHE A 375 10.30 12.11 -22.24
N SER A 376 10.72 12.97 -23.17
CA SER A 376 10.22 12.98 -24.55
C SER A 376 10.46 11.67 -25.30
N ASN A 377 11.48 10.90 -24.90
CA ASN A 377 11.80 9.61 -25.54
C ASN A 377 11.57 8.38 -24.64
N GLY A 378 11.18 8.56 -23.38
CA GLY A 378 11.01 7.44 -22.44
C GLY A 378 12.31 6.71 -22.07
N ASP A 379 13.48 7.31 -22.30
CA ASP A 379 14.77 6.68 -22.01
C ASP A 379 15.00 6.62 -20.48
N MET A 380 15.17 5.41 -19.96
CA MET A 380 15.66 5.16 -18.61
C MET A 380 17.19 5.25 -18.63
N ASN A 381 17.78 6.23 -17.93
CA ASN A 381 19.22 6.44 -17.96
C ASN A 381 19.96 5.37 -17.16
N ASP A 382 19.56 5.18 -15.90
CA ASP A 382 20.23 4.25 -14.99
C ASP A 382 19.28 3.69 -13.93
N ILE A 383 19.63 2.52 -13.38
CA ILE A 383 18.93 1.82 -12.31
C ILE A 383 19.94 1.50 -11.21
N HIS A 384 19.76 2.13 -10.05
CA HIS A 384 20.59 1.86 -8.87
C HIS A 384 19.83 0.95 -7.89
N VAL A 385 20.54 -0.03 -7.34
CA VAL A 385 19.97 -1.00 -6.38
C VAL A 385 20.77 -0.94 -5.09
N PHE A 386 20.09 -0.62 -3.99
CA PHE A 386 20.66 -0.55 -2.65
C PHE A 386 20.14 -1.69 -1.80
N THR A 387 21.01 -2.38 -1.06
CA THR A 387 20.62 -3.38 -0.05
C THR A 387 20.43 -2.71 1.29
N MET A 388 19.35 -3.04 2.00
CA MET A 388 18.99 -2.46 3.31
C MET A 388 19.62 -3.16 4.51
#